data_AF-A0A352FVW3-F1
#
_entry.id   AF-A0A352FVW3-F1
#
_cell.length_a   1.000
_cell.length_b   1.000
_cell.length_c   1.000
_cell.angle_alpha   90.00
_cell.angle_beta   90.00
_cell.angle_gamma   90.00
#
_symmetry.space_group_name_H-M   'P 1'
#
loop_
_entity.id
_entity.type
_entity.pdbx_description
1 polymer ?
#
loop_
_entity_poly.entity_id
_entity_poly.type
_entity_poly.pdbx_seq_one_letter_code
_entity_poly.pdbx_strand_id
1 'polypeptide(L)'
;MTRDLLQTFALVVLLSSAVSAAPAIAQSAVVNFPVIGRVTVEAREEVGKFPQMVFTSQRTHEQLLLSSIEDKDKWLIPLADEPSFARPVVRFRVIRARGLRSPMIMAVALRTGGSDNGFCLAMFTEVGGKVRRLNDGPFFTNVQGGYFFGYLNKRFGYGLAVWNFIWDHGPHYTDHKYHLDIYRLRNGNLRRTFQTVSRRTYYTGKGAHALLELGIKAYDQRDGIPNIRDATK
;
A
#
# COMPACT_ATOMS: atom_id res chain seq x y z
N MET A 1 -7.98 -54.85 50.11
CA MET A 1 -9.15 -54.79 49.21
C MET A 1 -9.16 -53.43 48.53
N THR A 2 -8.95 -53.50 47.23
CA THR A 2 -8.80 -52.46 46.20
C THR A 2 -9.95 -51.46 46.10
N ARG A 3 -9.64 -50.16 46.11
CA ARG A 3 -10.42 -49.13 45.40
C ARG A 3 -9.50 -48.00 44.92
N ASP A 4 -8.66 -48.33 43.94
CA ASP A 4 -8.15 -47.34 42.99
C ASP A 4 -9.26 -47.04 41.98
N LEU A 5 -9.82 -45.84 42.06
CA LEU A 5 -10.70 -45.28 41.04
C LEU A 5 -10.20 -43.87 40.75
N LEU A 6 -8.99 -43.84 40.17
CA LEU A 6 -8.50 -42.73 39.37
C LEU A 6 -9.49 -42.50 38.22
N GLN A 7 -10.46 -41.62 38.43
CA GLN A 7 -11.23 -41.02 37.35
C GLN A 7 -10.26 -40.21 36.49
N THR A 8 -9.77 -40.86 35.44
CA THR A 8 -9.02 -40.24 34.36
C THR A 8 -9.99 -39.30 33.66
N PHE A 9 -9.98 -38.03 34.05
CA PHE A 9 -10.57 -36.96 33.26
C PHE A 9 -9.87 -36.95 31.91
N ALA A 10 -10.55 -37.47 30.90
CA ALA A 10 -10.15 -37.34 29.51
C ALA A 10 -10.22 -35.85 29.15
N LEU A 11 -9.10 -35.15 29.33
CA LEU A 11 -8.88 -33.83 28.78
C LEU A 11 -8.79 -34.01 27.26
N VAL A 12 -9.95 -33.95 26.59
CA VAL A 12 -10.02 -33.78 25.14
C VAL A 12 -9.48 -32.38 24.87
N VAL A 13 -8.17 -32.30 24.69
CA VAL A 13 -7.52 -31.13 24.13
C VAL A 13 -8.03 -31.04 22.70
N LEU A 14 -9.08 -30.26 22.50
CA LEU A 14 -9.44 -29.69 21.20
C LEU A 14 -8.26 -28.84 20.77
N LEU A 15 -7.25 -29.49 20.19
CA LEU A 15 -6.24 -28.87 19.35
C LEU A 15 -6.99 -28.27 18.17
N SER A 16 -7.58 -27.10 18.41
CA SER A 16 -8.05 -26.19 17.38
C SER A 16 -6.82 -25.86 16.57
N SER A 17 -6.59 -26.67 15.53
CA SER A 17 -5.53 -26.45 14.56
C SER A 17 -6.01 -25.24 13.80
N ALA A 18 -5.64 -24.05 14.29
CA ALA A 18 -5.70 -22.86 13.48
C ALA A 18 -4.77 -23.14 12.30
N VAL A 19 -5.36 -23.64 11.21
CA VAL A 19 -4.66 -23.81 9.94
C VAL A 19 -4.30 -22.40 9.51
N SER A 20 -3.10 -21.98 9.87
CA SER A 20 -2.51 -20.76 9.34
C SER A 20 -2.40 -20.97 7.85
N ALA A 21 -3.34 -20.39 7.10
CA ALA A 21 -3.32 -20.47 5.65
C ALA A 21 -1.95 -19.95 5.17
N ALA A 22 -1.30 -20.71 4.30
CA ALA A 22 0.00 -20.33 3.77
C ALA A 22 -0.08 -18.95 3.07
N PRO A 23 0.99 -18.14 3.09
CA PRO A 23 1.01 -16.86 2.41
C PRO A 23 0.69 -17.02 0.91
N ALA A 24 -0.31 -16.29 0.42
CA ALA A 24 -0.66 -16.25 -0.99
C ALA A 24 0.18 -15.18 -1.71
N ILE A 25 0.76 -15.53 -2.86
CA ILE A 25 1.43 -14.56 -3.74
C ILE A 25 0.36 -13.93 -4.65
N ALA A 26 -0.05 -12.71 -4.32
CA ALA A 26 -1.12 -12.01 -4.99
C ALA A 26 -0.69 -11.37 -6.32
N GLN A 27 0.61 -11.05 -6.43
CA GLN A 27 1.24 -10.54 -7.65
C GLN A 27 2.74 -10.82 -7.60
N SER A 28 3.36 -11.16 -8.73
CA SER A 28 4.81 -11.28 -8.87
C SER A 28 5.28 -10.66 -10.18
N ALA A 29 6.45 -10.02 -10.15
CA ALA A 29 7.11 -9.50 -11.35
C ALA A 29 8.63 -9.50 -11.19
N VAL A 30 9.35 -9.67 -12.30
CA VAL A 30 10.80 -9.49 -12.32
C VAL A 30 11.12 -8.05 -12.71
N VAL A 31 11.86 -7.35 -11.86
CA VAL A 31 12.25 -5.96 -12.05
C VAL A 31 13.76 -5.87 -12.16
N ASN A 32 14.24 -5.22 -13.22
CA ASN A 32 15.66 -4.97 -13.39
C ASN A 32 16.05 -3.64 -12.73
N PHE A 33 16.85 -3.71 -11.67
CA PHE A 33 17.44 -2.57 -11.00
C PHE A 33 18.88 -2.34 -11.49
N PRO A 34 19.33 -1.08 -11.66
CA PRO A 34 20.63 -0.78 -12.26
C PRO A 34 21.85 -1.40 -11.57
N VAL A 35 21.89 -1.47 -10.23
CA VAL A 35 23.07 -1.94 -9.48
C VAL A 35 22.89 -3.37 -9.00
N ILE A 36 21.73 -3.73 -8.44
CA ILE A 36 21.46 -5.05 -7.87
C ILE A 36 20.98 -6.08 -8.91
N GLY A 37 20.65 -5.63 -10.13
CA GLY A 37 20.23 -6.49 -11.24
C GLY A 37 18.77 -6.95 -11.14
N ARG A 38 18.51 -8.19 -11.58
CA ARG A 38 17.17 -8.77 -11.65
C ARG A 38 16.67 -9.19 -10.27
N VAL A 39 15.53 -8.64 -9.86
CA VAL A 39 14.88 -8.92 -8.57
C VAL A 39 13.46 -9.39 -8.82
N THR A 40 13.08 -10.52 -8.24
CA THR A 40 11.68 -10.95 -8.14
C THR A 40 11.02 -10.10 -7.06
N VAL A 41 9.95 -9.39 -7.41
CA VAL A 41 9.15 -8.56 -6.52
C VAL A 41 7.79 -9.23 -6.36
N GLU A 42 7.41 -9.55 -5.13
CA GLU A 42 6.17 -10.23 -4.80
C GLU A 42 5.34 -9.40 -3.83
N ALA A 43 4.05 -9.33 -4.09
CA ALA A 43 3.05 -8.88 -3.12
C ALA A 43 2.42 -10.12 -2.49
N ARG A 44 2.45 -10.21 -1.16
CA ARG A 44 1.99 -11.37 -0.39
C ARG A 44 0.87 -10.99 0.56
N GLU A 45 -0.12 -11.87 0.64
CA GLU A 45 -1.33 -11.76 1.48
C GLU A 45 -1.40 -12.99 2.40
N GLU A 46 -1.58 -12.79 3.71
CA GLU A 46 -1.65 -13.88 4.68
C GLU A 46 -2.66 -13.54 5.78
N VAL A 47 -3.48 -14.51 6.18
CA VAL A 47 -4.44 -14.36 7.29
C VAL A 47 -3.70 -14.00 8.58
N GLY A 48 -4.21 -12.98 9.30
CA GLY A 48 -3.62 -12.56 10.57
C GLY A 48 -2.32 -11.73 10.45
N LYS A 49 -1.87 -11.39 9.23
CA LYS A 49 -0.71 -10.50 9.01
C LYS A 49 -1.06 -9.33 8.09
N PHE A 50 -0.26 -8.27 8.19
CA PHE A 50 -0.29 -7.18 7.21
C PHE A 50 0.16 -7.67 5.83
N PRO A 51 -0.33 -7.06 4.74
CA PRO A 51 0.17 -7.33 3.40
C PRO A 51 1.66 -7.00 3.31
N GLN A 52 2.43 -7.81 2.59
CA GLN A 52 3.88 -7.70 2.54
C GLN A 52 4.40 -7.58 1.12
N MET A 53 5.49 -6.84 0.96
CA MET A 53 6.30 -6.82 -0.25
C MET A 53 7.60 -7.58 -0.01
N VAL A 54 7.90 -8.54 -0.87
CA VAL A 54 9.11 -9.37 -0.81
C VAL A 54 9.96 -9.13 -2.05
N PHE A 55 11.25 -8.94 -1.84
CA PHE A 55 12.22 -8.68 -2.90
C PHE A 55 13.32 -9.74 -2.81
N THR A 56 13.46 -10.55 -3.85
CA THR A 56 14.41 -11.66 -3.89
C THR A 56 15.33 -11.52 -5.10
N SER A 57 16.64 -11.60 -4.87
CA SER A 57 17.64 -11.58 -5.94
C SER A 57 17.48 -12.81 -6.83
N GLN A 58 17.33 -12.63 -8.16
CA GLN A 58 17.30 -13.79 -9.07
C GLN A 58 18.66 -14.46 -9.22
N ARG A 59 19.75 -13.76 -8.90
CA ARG A 59 21.12 -14.28 -9.02
C ARG A 59 21.53 -15.11 -7.82
N THR A 60 21.20 -14.65 -6.62
CA THR A 60 21.66 -15.27 -5.36
C THR A 60 20.55 -16.01 -4.62
N HIS A 61 19.29 -15.85 -5.04
CA HIS A 61 18.09 -16.33 -4.34
C HIS A 61 17.91 -15.78 -2.91
N GLU A 62 18.72 -14.79 -2.52
CA GLU A 62 18.62 -14.14 -1.22
C GLU A 62 17.47 -13.14 -1.18
N GLN A 63 16.77 -13.10 -0.06
CA GLN A 63 15.78 -12.07 0.24
C GLN A 63 16.50 -10.75 0.54
N LEU A 64 16.34 -9.78 -0.35
CA LEU A 64 16.91 -8.43 -0.25
C LEU A 64 16.11 -7.53 0.68
N LEU A 65 14.78 -7.70 0.71
CA LEU A 65 13.88 -6.95 1.56
C LEU A 65 12.58 -7.72 1.78
N LEU A 66 12.09 -7.72 3.02
CA LEU A 66 10.72 -8.05 3.40
C LEU A 66 10.14 -6.84 4.12
N SER A 67 9.00 -6.31 3.64
CA SER A 67 8.41 -5.12 4.21
C SER A 67 6.89 -5.20 4.28
N SER A 68 6.33 -5.04 5.49
CA SER A 68 4.90 -4.99 5.74
C SER A 68 4.31 -3.60 5.44
N ILE A 69 3.08 -3.56 4.92
CA ILE A 69 2.30 -2.33 4.77
C ILE A 69 1.36 -2.20 5.98
N GLU A 70 1.87 -1.58 7.04
CA GLU A 70 1.20 -1.51 8.34
C GLU A 70 0.34 -0.26 8.46
N ASP A 71 -0.97 -0.43 8.63
CA ASP A 71 -1.86 0.66 9.02
C ASP A 71 -2.06 0.69 10.54
N LYS A 72 -2.27 1.88 11.08
CA LYS A 72 -2.36 2.11 12.53
C LYS A 72 -3.51 1.34 13.18
N ASP A 73 -4.61 1.21 12.45
CA ASP A 73 -5.88 0.68 12.96
C ASP A 73 -6.04 -0.82 12.66
N LYS A 74 -4.99 -1.45 12.10
CA LYS A 74 -4.93 -2.86 11.71
C LYS A 74 -6.03 -3.28 10.74
N TRP A 75 -6.57 -2.35 9.97
CA TRP A 75 -7.56 -2.62 8.93
C TRP A 75 -7.01 -3.53 7.83
N LEU A 76 -5.71 -3.55 7.60
CA LEU A 76 -5.12 -4.41 6.59
C LEU A 76 -4.83 -5.84 7.08
N ILE A 77 -5.20 -6.21 8.31
CA ILE A 77 -5.07 -7.58 8.81
C ILE A 77 -6.37 -8.36 8.54
N PRO A 78 -6.39 -9.32 7.60
CA PRO A 78 -7.57 -10.16 7.37
C PRO A 78 -7.85 -11.07 8.56
N LEU A 79 -9.13 -11.17 8.92
CA LEU A 79 -9.60 -12.16 9.91
C LEU A 79 -9.79 -13.52 9.25
N ALA A 80 -9.69 -14.60 10.04
CA ALA A 80 -9.77 -15.97 9.50
C ALA A 80 -11.16 -16.29 8.93
N ASP A 81 -12.20 -15.76 9.55
CA ASP A 81 -13.61 -15.89 9.17
C ASP A 81 -14.09 -14.82 8.17
N GLU A 82 -13.21 -13.87 7.81
CA GLU A 82 -13.56 -12.82 6.85
C GLU A 82 -13.74 -13.41 5.44
N PRO A 83 -14.85 -13.10 4.75
CA PRO A 83 -15.08 -13.57 3.39
C PRO A 83 -14.03 -12.99 2.43
N SER A 84 -13.62 -13.77 1.42
CA SER A 84 -12.52 -13.43 0.53
C SER A 84 -12.65 -12.05 -0.15
N PHE A 85 -13.86 -11.63 -0.49
CA PHE A 85 -14.13 -10.34 -1.13
C PHE A 85 -13.93 -9.12 -0.21
N ALA A 86 -13.94 -9.32 1.11
CA ALA A 86 -13.73 -8.25 2.09
C ALA A 86 -12.27 -8.18 2.58
N ARG A 87 -11.47 -9.23 2.28
CA ARG A 87 -10.09 -9.32 2.73
C ARG A 87 -9.25 -8.20 2.10
N PRO A 88 -8.30 -7.63 2.86
CA PRO A 88 -7.33 -6.71 2.32
C PRO A 88 -6.51 -7.35 1.20
N VAL A 89 -6.24 -6.57 0.16
CA VAL A 89 -5.48 -6.98 -1.01
C VAL A 89 -4.33 -6.02 -1.25
N VAL A 90 -3.21 -6.53 -1.78
CA VAL A 90 -2.05 -5.69 -2.14
C VAL A 90 -1.68 -5.89 -3.60
N ARG A 91 -1.58 -4.79 -4.34
CA ARG A 91 -1.10 -4.78 -5.72
C ARG A 91 0.00 -3.76 -5.87
N PHE A 92 0.87 -3.97 -6.85
CA PHE A 92 1.94 -3.05 -7.14
C PHE A 92 2.07 -2.77 -8.64
N ARG A 93 2.70 -1.64 -8.93
CA ARG A 93 3.17 -1.31 -10.27
C ARG A 93 4.62 -0.87 -10.23
N VAL A 94 5.31 -1.13 -11.33
CA VAL A 94 6.66 -0.62 -11.56
C VAL A 94 6.55 0.73 -12.27
N ILE A 95 7.09 1.77 -11.65
CA ILE A 95 7.15 3.13 -12.21
C ILE A 95 8.55 3.37 -12.76
N ARG A 96 8.61 3.67 -14.06
CA ARG A 96 9.81 4.18 -14.74
C ARG A 96 9.52 5.60 -15.19
N ALA A 97 10.06 6.57 -14.47
CA ALA A 97 9.90 7.98 -14.82
C ALA A 97 11.22 8.53 -15.38
N ARG A 98 11.14 9.37 -16.41
CA ARG A 98 12.28 10.17 -16.87
C ARG A 98 12.89 10.89 -15.66
N GLY A 99 14.21 11.00 -15.58
CA GLY A 99 14.92 11.69 -14.49
C GLY A 99 15.19 10.84 -13.25
N LEU A 100 14.64 9.63 -13.15
CA LEU A 100 14.99 8.66 -12.12
C LEU A 100 15.95 7.62 -12.67
N ARG A 101 16.99 7.30 -11.90
CA ARG A 101 18.01 6.31 -12.30
C ARG A 101 17.54 4.87 -12.13
N SER A 102 16.70 4.61 -11.13
CA SER A 102 16.16 3.29 -10.80
C SER A 102 14.65 3.26 -11.02
N PRO A 103 14.07 2.11 -11.43
CA PRO A 103 12.63 1.93 -11.33
C PRO A 103 12.21 2.02 -9.85
N MET A 104 10.97 2.46 -9.62
CA MET A 104 10.36 2.36 -8.29
C MET A 104 9.20 1.38 -8.33
N ILE A 105 8.94 0.76 -7.20
CA ILE A 105 7.76 -0.05 -6.97
C ILE A 105 6.80 0.78 -6.14
N MET A 106 5.58 0.93 -6.63
CA MET A 106 4.48 1.56 -5.93
C MET A 106 3.50 0.45 -5.55
N ALA A 107 3.48 0.07 -4.28
CA ALA A 107 2.62 -0.98 -3.74
C ALA A 107 1.48 -0.36 -2.94
N VAL A 108 0.25 -0.71 -3.27
CA VAL A 108 -0.96 -0.21 -2.61
C VAL A 108 -1.69 -1.40 -2.01
N ALA A 109 -1.83 -1.37 -0.69
CA ALA A 109 -2.76 -2.22 0.03
C ALA A 109 -4.12 -1.52 0.10
N LEU A 110 -5.19 -2.27 -0.09
CA LEU A 110 -6.57 -1.81 -0.03
C LEU A 110 -7.35 -2.75 0.87
N ARG A 111 -8.18 -2.21 1.76
CA ARG A 111 -9.35 -2.93 2.28
C ARG A 111 -10.59 -2.32 1.68
N THR A 112 -11.43 -3.14 1.06
CA THR A 112 -12.74 -2.70 0.57
C THR A 112 -13.74 -2.69 1.71
N GLY A 113 -14.26 -1.52 2.07
CA GLY A 113 -15.41 -1.38 2.96
C GLY A 113 -16.71 -1.24 2.17
N GLY A 114 -17.84 -1.34 2.86
CA GLY A 114 -19.16 -1.20 2.23
C GLY A 114 -19.37 0.18 1.57
N SER A 115 -19.13 1.26 2.32
CA SER A 115 -19.25 2.65 1.84
C SER A 115 -17.92 3.33 1.55
N ASP A 116 -16.83 2.86 2.17
CA ASP A 116 -15.53 3.54 2.18
C ASP A 116 -14.38 2.58 1.89
N ASN A 117 -13.43 3.03 1.08
CA ASN A 117 -12.21 2.31 0.77
C ASN A 117 -11.00 3.08 1.31
N GLY A 118 -10.12 2.38 2.03
CA GLY A 118 -8.85 2.90 2.52
C GLY A 118 -7.69 2.33 1.71
N PHE A 119 -6.86 3.20 1.16
CA PHE A 119 -5.68 2.83 0.39
C PHE A 119 -4.43 3.19 1.20
N CYS A 120 -3.50 2.25 1.29
CA CYS A 120 -2.23 2.41 1.99
C CYS A 120 -1.07 2.16 1.03
N LEU A 121 -0.28 3.21 0.77
CA LEU A 121 0.81 3.19 -0.18
C LEU A 121 2.17 3.00 0.50
N ALA A 122 2.93 2.01 0.04
CA ALA A 122 4.37 1.90 0.27
C ALA A 122 5.13 2.00 -1.05
N MET A 123 6.20 2.79 -1.06
CA MET A 123 7.07 2.97 -2.22
C MET A 123 8.46 2.39 -1.96
N PHE A 124 9.03 1.74 -2.96
CA PHE A 124 10.34 1.09 -2.87
C PHE A 124 11.20 1.41 -4.10
N THR A 125 12.51 1.45 -3.93
CA THR A 125 13.46 1.59 -5.04
C THR A 125 14.84 1.10 -4.62
N GLU A 126 15.77 1.01 -5.58
CA GLU A 126 17.18 0.88 -5.28
C GLU A 126 17.78 2.22 -4.81
N VAL A 127 18.46 2.19 -3.65
CA VAL A 127 19.19 3.32 -3.07
C VAL A 127 20.54 2.81 -2.58
N GLY A 128 21.63 3.29 -3.19
CA GLY A 128 22.98 2.88 -2.79
C GLY A 128 23.23 1.37 -2.92
N GLY A 129 22.68 0.74 -3.97
CA GLY A 129 22.85 -0.70 -4.22
C GLY A 129 22.04 -1.61 -3.31
N LYS A 130 20.98 -1.09 -2.65
CA LYS A 130 20.07 -1.88 -1.82
C LYS A 130 18.62 -1.50 -2.14
N VAL A 131 17.71 -2.47 -2.12
CA VAL A 131 16.26 -2.18 -2.14
C VAL A 131 15.90 -1.52 -0.81
N ARG A 132 15.23 -0.37 -0.86
CA ARG A 132 14.76 0.35 0.33
C ARG A 132 13.33 0.83 0.13
N ARG A 133 12.59 0.86 1.24
CA ARG A 133 11.34 1.59 1.35
C ARG A 133 11.64 3.10 1.43
N LEU A 134 10.82 3.90 0.75
CA LEU A 134 10.99 5.36 0.62
C LEU A 134 10.23 6.16 1.67
N ASN A 135 9.32 5.53 2.40
CA ASN A 135 8.43 6.15 3.39
C ASN A 135 8.38 5.32 4.68
N ASP A 136 8.45 5.98 5.84
CA ASP A 136 8.55 5.31 7.15
C ASP A 136 7.28 4.52 7.50
N GLY A 137 6.10 5.11 7.24
CA GLY A 137 4.78 4.48 7.33
C GLY A 137 4.01 4.64 6.02
N PRO A 138 2.97 3.84 5.75
CA PRO A 138 2.24 3.95 4.49
C PRO A 138 1.58 5.31 4.36
N PHE A 139 1.55 5.84 3.14
CA PHE A 139 0.73 7.02 2.86
C PHE A 139 -0.72 6.59 2.71
N PHE A 140 -1.61 7.21 3.47
CA PHE A 140 -3.03 6.89 3.41
C PHE A 140 -3.76 7.75 2.38
N THR A 141 -4.67 7.14 1.61
CA THR A 141 -5.69 7.90 0.89
C THR A 141 -7.05 7.22 0.91
N ASN A 142 -8.13 8.01 0.84
CA ASN A 142 -9.50 7.47 0.79
C ASN A 142 -9.97 7.18 -0.65
N VAL A 143 -11.21 6.68 -0.80
CA VAL A 143 -11.79 6.31 -2.09
C VAL A 143 -11.80 7.44 -3.12
N GLN A 144 -12.11 8.66 -2.68
CA GLN A 144 -12.11 9.84 -3.55
C GLN A 144 -10.72 10.45 -3.72
N GLY A 145 -9.75 10.00 -2.91
CA GLY A 145 -8.38 10.45 -2.77
C GLY A 145 -7.50 10.25 -4.01
N GLY A 146 -6.17 10.22 -3.84
CA GLY A 146 -5.26 9.89 -4.95
C GLY A 146 -3.77 10.01 -4.64
N TYR A 147 -2.97 9.33 -5.44
CA TYR A 147 -1.51 9.36 -5.36
C TYR A 147 -0.91 9.86 -6.68
N PHE A 148 -0.12 10.92 -6.63
CA PHE A 148 0.39 11.58 -7.82
C PHE A 148 1.91 11.62 -7.75
N PHE A 149 2.56 10.68 -8.44
CA PHE A 149 4.01 10.55 -8.41
C PHE A 149 4.65 11.02 -9.72
N GLY A 150 5.74 11.77 -9.64
CA GLY A 150 6.53 12.19 -10.80
C GLY A 150 7.24 13.51 -10.57
N TYR A 151 7.60 14.19 -11.66
CA TYR A 151 8.04 15.58 -11.58
C TYR A 151 6.81 16.49 -11.37
N LEU A 152 6.65 17.01 -10.16
CA LEU A 152 5.44 17.75 -9.78
C LEU A 152 5.42 19.16 -10.39
N ASN A 153 6.50 19.93 -10.21
CA ASN A 153 6.77 21.22 -10.88
C ASN A 153 8.19 21.72 -10.51
N LYS A 154 8.57 22.93 -10.96
CA LYS A 154 9.87 23.55 -10.62
C LYS A 154 10.11 23.74 -9.12
N ARG A 155 9.05 23.97 -8.33
CA ARG A 155 9.13 24.21 -6.89
C ARG A 155 9.38 22.93 -6.11
N PHE A 156 8.66 21.86 -6.45
CA PHE A 156 8.69 20.60 -5.69
C PHE A 156 9.63 19.55 -6.29
N GLY A 157 9.90 19.59 -7.60
CA GLY A 157 10.73 18.61 -8.30
C GLY A 157 10.09 17.22 -8.34
N TYR A 158 10.91 16.17 -8.35
CA TYR A 158 10.43 14.78 -8.26
C TYR A 158 9.90 14.48 -6.86
N GLY A 159 8.72 13.87 -6.81
CA GLY A 159 8.07 13.58 -5.54
C GLY A 159 6.71 12.91 -5.70
N LEU A 160 5.99 12.88 -4.58
CA LEU A 160 4.65 12.35 -4.45
C LEU A 160 3.73 13.44 -3.90
N ALA A 161 2.58 13.63 -4.54
CA ALA A 161 1.46 14.35 -3.96
C ALA A 161 0.43 13.31 -3.47
N VAL A 162 0.02 13.40 -2.21
CA VAL A 162 -1.05 12.60 -1.62
C VAL A 162 -2.23 13.52 -1.40
N TRP A 163 -3.30 13.29 -2.16
CA TRP A 163 -4.49 14.11 -2.11
C TRP A 163 -5.60 13.34 -1.41
N ASN A 164 -6.26 13.97 -0.46
CA ASN A 164 -7.35 13.40 0.30
C ASN A 164 -8.51 14.36 0.36
N PHE A 165 -9.69 13.85 0.11
CA PHE A 165 -10.90 14.58 0.41
C PHE A 165 -11.16 14.62 1.92
N ILE A 166 -11.67 15.74 2.44
CA ILE A 166 -12.06 15.89 3.84
C ILE A 166 -13.57 15.74 3.91
N TRP A 167 -14.04 14.68 4.55
CA TRP A 167 -15.44 14.48 4.86
C TRP A 167 -15.93 15.55 5.84
N ASP A 168 -16.83 16.41 5.38
CA ASP A 168 -17.65 17.29 6.22
C ASP A 168 -19.09 16.74 6.27
N HIS A 169 -20.00 17.39 6.98
CA HIS A 169 -21.40 16.97 7.19
C HIS A 169 -22.29 16.93 5.91
N GLY A 170 -21.71 16.92 4.70
CA GLY A 170 -22.40 16.92 3.42
C GLY A 170 -22.48 15.53 2.74
N PRO A 171 -23.39 15.35 1.75
CA PRO A 171 -23.50 14.12 0.96
C PRO A 171 -22.20 13.75 0.21
N HIS A 172 -22.03 12.46 -0.09
CA HIS A 172 -20.86 11.89 -0.79
C HIS A 172 -20.49 12.55 -2.14
N TYR A 173 -21.43 13.21 -2.80
CA TYR A 173 -21.26 13.82 -4.13
C TYR A 173 -21.56 15.33 -4.12
N THR A 174 -20.99 16.04 -3.15
CA THR A 174 -21.07 17.51 -3.08
C THR A 174 -19.68 18.12 -3.07
N ASP A 175 -19.58 19.45 -2.98
CA ASP A 175 -18.29 20.11 -2.87
C ASP A 175 -17.75 19.97 -1.44
N HIS A 176 -16.53 19.45 -1.28
CA HIS A 176 -15.87 19.49 0.04
C HIS A 176 -14.45 19.99 -0.05
N LYS A 177 -13.86 20.24 1.12
CA LYS A 177 -12.46 20.60 1.22
C LYS A 177 -11.58 19.38 0.93
N TYR A 178 -10.34 19.65 0.56
CA TYR A 178 -9.32 18.62 0.43
C TYR A 178 -8.10 18.94 1.27
N HIS A 179 -7.42 17.89 1.67
CA HIS A 179 -6.10 17.89 2.25
C HIS A 179 -5.09 17.42 1.20
N LEU A 180 -3.96 18.12 1.08
CA LEU A 180 -2.88 17.75 0.19
C LEU A 180 -1.55 17.78 0.93
N ASP A 181 -0.86 16.64 0.92
CA ASP A 181 0.52 16.51 1.35
C ASP A 181 1.44 16.35 0.12
N ILE A 182 2.57 17.09 0.10
CA ILE A 182 3.60 16.95 -0.92
C ILE A 182 4.91 16.47 -0.29
N TYR A 183 5.41 15.37 -0.82
CA TYR A 183 6.65 14.72 -0.44
C TYR A 183 7.68 14.86 -1.56
N ARG A 184 8.85 15.40 -1.23
CA ARG A 184 9.97 15.48 -2.19
C ARG A 184 10.83 14.24 -2.07
N LEU A 185 11.22 13.70 -3.23
CA LEU A 185 12.19 12.63 -3.29
C LEU A 185 13.60 13.22 -3.13
N ARG A 186 14.28 12.88 -2.02
CA ARG A 186 15.67 13.27 -1.76
C ARG A 186 16.43 12.11 -1.12
N ASN A 187 17.60 11.78 -1.68
CA ASN A 187 18.49 10.75 -1.15
C ASN A 187 17.78 9.42 -0.87
N GLY A 188 16.88 9.01 -1.77
CA GLY A 188 16.14 7.76 -1.61
C GLY A 188 15.12 7.78 -0.46
N ASN A 189 14.56 8.94 -0.11
CA ASN A 189 13.46 9.08 0.84
C ASN A 189 12.43 10.09 0.33
N LEU A 190 11.16 9.85 0.62
CA LEU A 190 10.06 10.78 0.43
C LEU A 190 9.84 11.56 1.73
N ARG A 191 10.22 12.83 1.73
CA ARG A 191 10.05 13.71 2.91
C ARG A 191 8.95 14.73 2.65
N ARG A 192 8.01 14.85 3.59
CA ARG A 192 6.95 15.86 3.52
C ARG A 192 7.60 17.26 3.53
N THR A 193 7.20 18.11 2.60
CA THR A 193 7.74 19.47 2.48
C THR A 193 6.66 20.53 2.39
N PHE A 194 5.43 20.12 2.12
CA PHE A 194 4.30 21.01 2.06
C PHE A 194 3.04 20.23 2.45
N GLN A 195 2.16 20.91 3.16
CA GLN A 195 0.89 20.41 3.61
C GLN A 195 -0.10 21.57 3.50
N THR A 196 -1.28 21.32 2.96
CA THR A 196 -2.33 22.33 2.89
C THR A 196 -3.71 21.72 2.93
N VAL A 197 -4.66 22.51 3.43
CA VAL A 197 -6.09 22.25 3.30
C VAL A 197 -6.66 23.32 2.38
N SER A 198 -7.51 22.92 1.46
CA SER A 198 -8.14 23.84 0.53
C SER A 198 -8.97 24.87 1.29
N ARG A 199 -8.88 26.14 0.85
CA ARG A 199 -9.67 27.23 1.43
C ARG A 199 -11.13 27.18 0.98
N ARG A 200 -11.37 26.55 -0.17
CA ARG A 200 -12.69 26.40 -0.81
C ARG A 200 -13.04 24.92 -0.92
N THR A 201 -14.33 24.68 -1.12
CA THR A 201 -14.86 23.36 -1.44
C THR A 201 -14.77 23.13 -2.95
N TYR A 202 -14.53 21.89 -3.34
CA TYR A 202 -14.43 21.47 -4.73
C TYR A 202 -15.24 20.19 -4.93
N TYR A 203 -15.88 20.08 -6.09
CA TYR A 203 -16.63 18.88 -6.45
C TYR A 203 -15.75 17.63 -6.39
N THR A 204 -16.31 16.56 -5.83
CA THR A 204 -15.63 15.28 -5.61
C THR A 204 -15.09 14.67 -6.91
N GLY A 205 -13.99 13.92 -6.81
CA GLY A 205 -13.41 13.17 -7.94
C GLY A 205 -12.47 13.97 -8.87
N LYS A 206 -12.13 15.22 -8.53
CA LYS A 206 -11.24 16.09 -9.32
C LYS A 206 -9.90 16.39 -8.62
N GLY A 207 -9.28 15.40 -7.97
CA GLY A 207 -7.96 15.59 -7.32
C GLY A 207 -6.89 16.17 -8.26
N ALA A 208 -6.93 15.80 -9.54
CA ALA A 208 -6.08 16.40 -10.57
C ALA A 208 -6.30 17.92 -10.74
N HIS A 209 -7.52 18.43 -10.60
CA HIS A 209 -7.80 19.86 -10.72
C HIS A 209 -7.26 20.65 -9.53
N ALA A 210 -7.35 20.10 -8.32
CA ALA A 210 -6.75 20.69 -7.12
C ALA A 210 -5.23 20.82 -7.26
N LEU A 211 -4.57 19.83 -7.90
CA LEU A 211 -3.14 19.90 -8.18
C LEU A 211 -2.79 20.96 -9.24
N LEU A 212 -3.66 21.20 -10.21
CA LEU A 212 -3.46 22.27 -11.20
C LEU A 212 -3.39 23.66 -10.56
N GLU A 213 -4.10 23.90 -9.44
CA GLU A 213 -4.01 25.17 -8.70
C GLU A 213 -2.60 25.45 -8.16
N LEU A 214 -1.85 24.38 -7.87
CA LEU A 214 -0.44 24.46 -7.46
C LEU A 214 0.53 24.37 -8.64
N GLY A 215 0.00 24.44 -9.87
CA GLY A 215 0.76 24.29 -11.11
C GLY A 215 1.34 22.88 -11.28
N ILE A 216 0.74 21.86 -10.66
CA ILE A 216 1.16 20.46 -10.76
C ILE A 216 0.30 19.76 -11.81
N LYS A 217 0.94 19.24 -12.84
CA LYS A 217 0.32 18.41 -13.88
C LYS A 217 0.72 16.96 -13.66
N ALA A 218 -0.15 16.18 -13.03
CA ALA A 218 0.08 14.77 -12.73
C ALA A 218 -1.21 13.97 -12.89
N TYR A 219 -1.07 12.67 -13.13
CA TYR A 219 -2.17 11.71 -13.19
C TYR A 219 -2.16 10.85 -11.92
N ASP A 220 -3.33 10.37 -11.52
CA ASP A 220 -3.44 9.45 -10.39
C ASP A 220 -2.78 8.12 -10.75
N GLN A 221 -1.81 7.71 -9.94
CA GLN A 221 -1.07 6.49 -10.18
C GLN A 221 -1.88 5.24 -9.88
N ARG A 222 -2.98 5.36 -9.11
CA ARG A 222 -3.90 4.25 -8.81
C ARG A 222 -4.51 3.66 -10.09
N ASP A 223 -4.79 4.48 -11.09
CA ASP A 223 -5.40 4.06 -12.37
C ASP A 223 -4.54 3.08 -13.17
N GLY A 224 -3.23 3.01 -12.89
CA GLY A 224 -2.33 2.06 -13.55
C GLY A 224 -1.81 0.95 -12.63
N ILE A 225 -2.39 0.81 -11.43
CA ILE A 225 -2.19 -0.40 -10.62
C ILE A 225 -3.13 -1.47 -11.20
N PRO A 226 -2.65 -2.71 -11.45
CA PRO A 226 -3.51 -3.78 -11.96
C PRO A 226 -4.82 -3.86 -11.17
N ASN A 227 -5.94 -3.94 -11.89
CA ASN A 227 -7.27 -3.85 -11.29
C ASN A 227 -7.36 -4.83 -10.13
N ILE A 228 -7.72 -4.28 -8.97
CA ILE A 228 -8.04 -5.09 -7.81
C ILE A 228 -9.27 -5.98 -8.10
N ARG A 229 -10.13 -5.60 -9.05
CA ARG A 229 -11.24 -6.44 -9.54
C ARG A 229 -10.80 -7.69 -10.32
N ASP A 230 -9.58 -7.74 -10.83
CA ASP A 230 -9.04 -8.94 -11.51
C ASP A 230 -8.40 -9.92 -10.51
N ALA A 231 -8.25 -9.53 -9.25
CA ALA A 231 -7.75 -10.37 -8.16
C ALA A 231 -8.79 -11.32 -7.56
N THR A 232 -10.07 -11.09 -7.86
CA THR A 232 -11.22 -11.77 -7.25
C THR A 232 -11.98 -12.65 -8.26
N LYS A 233 -11.34 -13.01 -9.39
CA LYS A 233 -11.87 -14.00 -10.34
C LYS A 233 -11.28 -15.37 -10.06
#